data_AF-A0A6N2KG93-F1
#
_entry.id   AF-A0A6N2KG93-F1
#
_cell.length_a   1.000
_cell.length_b   1.000
_cell.length_c   1.000
_cell.angle_alpha   90.00
_cell.angle_beta   90.00
_cell.angle_gamma   90.00
#
_symmetry.space_group_name_H-M   'P 1'
#
loop_
_entity.id
_entity.type
_entity.pdbx_description
1 polymer ?
#
loop_
_entity_poly.entity_id
_entity_poly.type
_entity_poly.pdbx_seq_one_letter_code
_entity_poly.pdbx_strand_id
1 'polypeptide(L)'
;MPLDVAEVELQRIAEHQEENTTGNVTEYQPNVVMLGLSPSNYVLRAFTNIHTNDLEQALLALPFSDGLKLLSYFKDWTSNPDKVELVCRVTTVLLQTHYNQLVTTPAARPVLTLLKDILYERVKESKDTLGFNLAAMDHLKIRCTL
;
A
#
# COMPACT_ATOMS: atom_id res chain seq x y z
N MET A 1 -9.00 -13.86 -5.26
CA MET A 1 -8.46 -12.49 -5.45
C MET A 1 -6.94 -12.49 -5.33
N PRO A 2 -6.23 -11.46 -5.84
CA PRO A 2 -4.78 -11.33 -5.63
C PRO A 2 -4.38 -11.32 -4.15
N LEU A 3 -5.25 -10.84 -3.26
CA LEU A 3 -5.05 -10.88 -1.82
C LEU A 3 -5.06 -12.31 -1.27
N ASP A 4 -6.06 -13.13 -1.62
CA ASP A 4 -6.15 -14.54 -1.17
C ASP A 4 -4.92 -15.35 -1.61
N VAL A 5 -4.41 -15.12 -2.82
CA VAL A 5 -3.21 -15.79 -3.32
C VAL A 5 -1.98 -15.37 -2.51
N ALA A 6 -1.89 -14.10 -2.13
CA ALA A 6 -0.81 -13.61 -1.28
C ALA A 6 -0.89 -14.17 0.15
N GLU A 7 -2.11 -14.38 0.68
CA GLU A 7 -2.30 -14.97 2.02
C GLU A 7 -1.88 -16.43 2.08
N VAL A 8 -2.32 -17.24 1.12
CA VAL A 8 -1.93 -18.65 1.03
C VAL A 8 -0.40 -18.77 0.96
N GLU A 9 0.25 -17.86 0.24
CA GLU A 9 1.71 -17.88 0.11
C GLU A 9 2.43 -17.37 1.36
N LEU A 10 1.90 -16.36 2.06
CA LEU A 10 2.42 -15.96 3.37
C LEU A 10 2.33 -17.09 4.39
N GLN A 11 1.23 -17.83 4.39
CA GLN A 11 1.04 -18.95 5.30
C GLN A 11 2.04 -20.09 5.00
N ARG A 12 2.25 -20.41 3.72
CA ARG A 12 3.27 -21.39 3.31
C ARG A 12 4.69 -20.96 3.67
N ILE A 13 5.01 -19.66 3.56
CA ILE A 13 6.31 -19.12 3.99
C ILE A 13 6.48 -19.26 5.50
N ALA A 14 5.45 -18.93 6.29
CA ALA A 14 5.49 -19.04 7.75
C ALA A 14 5.69 -20.49 8.21
N GLU A 15 4.94 -21.43 7.63
CA GLU A 15 5.07 -22.88 7.90
C GLU A 15 6.48 -23.37 7.56
N HIS A 16 7.05 -22.96 6.43
CA HIS A 16 8.44 -23.31 6.07
C HIS A 16 9.50 -22.66 6.97
N GLN A 17 9.24 -21.49 7.53
CA GLN A 17 10.14 -20.84 8.48
C GLN A 17 10.15 -21.58 9.83
N GLU A 18 8.99 -22.06 10.28
CA GLU A 18 8.87 -22.89 11.49
C GLU A 18 9.56 -24.25 11.32
N GLU A 19 9.45 -24.88 10.15
CA GLU A 19 10.14 -26.14 9.81
C GLU A 19 11.67 -25.99 9.67
N ASN A 20 12.14 -24.85 9.14
CA ASN A 20 13.57 -24.54 9.12
C ASN A 20 14.16 -24.34 10.53
N THR A 21 13.34 -23.86 11.49
CA THR A 21 13.76 -23.68 12.87
C THR A 21 13.92 -25.03 13.61
N THR A 22 13.21 -26.07 13.15
CA THR A 22 13.32 -27.45 13.64
C THR A 22 14.38 -28.30 12.92
N GLY A 23 15.14 -27.70 11.98
CA GLY A 23 16.37 -28.28 11.43
C GLY A 23 16.22 -29.11 10.16
N ASN A 24 15.05 -29.09 9.50
CA ASN A 24 14.87 -29.72 8.20
C ASN A 24 14.82 -28.65 7.10
N VAL A 25 15.90 -28.51 6.34
CA VAL A 25 16.04 -27.48 5.30
C VAL A 25 15.55 -28.06 3.97
N THR A 26 14.23 -28.01 3.74
CA THR A 26 13.68 -28.17 2.39
C THR A 26 13.78 -26.86 1.63
N GLU A 27 14.22 -26.92 0.38
CA GLU A 27 14.42 -25.76 -0.48
C GLU A 27 13.04 -25.14 -0.83
N TYR A 28 12.74 -23.96 -0.27
CA TYR A 28 11.47 -23.27 -0.50
C TYR A 28 11.34 -22.88 -1.97
N GLN A 29 10.35 -23.45 -2.66
CA GLN A 29 10.05 -23.14 -4.06
C GLN A 29 9.01 -22.01 -4.13
N PRO A 30 9.36 -20.83 -4.67
CA PRO A 30 8.42 -19.72 -4.81
C PRO A 30 7.25 -20.10 -5.72
N ASN A 31 6.04 -19.66 -5.38
CA ASN A 31 4.88 -19.94 -6.21
C ASN A 31 4.98 -19.26 -7.59
N VAL A 32 4.87 -20.08 -8.64
CA VAL A 32 4.93 -19.67 -10.05
C VAL A 32 3.85 -18.63 -10.41
N VAL A 33 2.70 -18.67 -9.73
CA VAL A 33 1.59 -17.72 -9.90
C VAL A 33 1.99 -16.30 -9.48
N MET A 34 2.91 -16.15 -8.53
CA MET A 34 3.41 -14.86 -8.07
C MET A 34 4.50 -14.27 -8.97
N LEU A 35 4.87 -14.96 -10.06
CA LEU A 35 5.90 -14.53 -11.00
C LEU A 35 7.26 -14.28 -10.33
N GLY A 36 7.54 -14.96 -9.20
CA GLY A 36 8.75 -14.76 -8.41
C GLY A 36 8.77 -13.48 -7.57
N LEU A 37 7.64 -12.77 -7.45
CA LEU A 37 7.52 -11.57 -6.61
C LEU A 37 7.18 -11.94 -5.16
N SER A 38 7.60 -11.09 -4.22
CA SER A 38 7.15 -11.19 -2.83
C SER A 38 5.63 -10.96 -2.72
N PRO A 39 4.94 -11.51 -1.70
CA PRO A 39 3.50 -11.30 -1.49
C PRO A 39 3.07 -9.84 -1.54
N SER A 40 3.82 -8.97 -0.87
CA SER A 40 3.61 -7.53 -0.88
C SER A 40 3.71 -6.92 -2.29
N ASN A 41 4.72 -7.30 -3.09
CA ASN A 41 4.91 -6.79 -4.46
C ASN A 41 3.90 -7.36 -5.45
N TYR A 42 3.45 -8.61 -5.27
CA TYR A 42 2.40 -9.20 -6.10
C TYR A 42 1.08 -8.45 -5.95
N VAL A 43 0.69 -8.16 -4.70
CA VAL A 43 -0.50 -7.35 -4.41
C VAL A 43 -0.31 -5.93 -4.96
N LEU A 44 0.83 -5.28 -4.72
CA LEU A 44 1.10 -3.94 -5.24
C LEU A 44 0.99 -3.86 -6.77
N ARG A 45 1.49 -4.87 -7.48
CA ARG A 45 1.42 -4.96 -8.94
C ARG A 45 -0.02 -5.12 -9.41
N ALA A 46 -0.81 -5.97 -8.76
CA ALA A 46 -2.22 -6.12 -9.06
C ALA A 46 -2.96 -4.77 -8.92
N PHE A 47 -2.70 -4.04 -7.84
CA PHE A 47 -3.29 -2.72 -7.58
C PHE A 47 -2.79 -1.63 -8.53
N THR A 48 -1.53 -1.70 -8.98
CA THR A 48 -0.98 -0.75 -9.97
C THR A 48 -1.57 -0.96 -11.37
N ASN A 49 -1.89 -2.21 -11.73
CA ASN A 49 -2.36 -2.56 -13.07
C ASN A 49 -3.86 -2.33 -13.30
N ILE A 50 -4.64 -2.16 -12.23
CA ILE A 50 -6.09 -1.93 -12.33
C ILE A 50 -6.35 -0.45 -12.63
N HIS A 51 -7.34 -0.18 -13.48
CA HIS A 51 -7.78 1.19 -13.75
C HIS A 51 -8.30 1.85 -12.46
N THR A 52 -7.98 3.12 -12.23
CA THR A 52 -8.28 3.81 -10.96
C THR A 52 -9.75 3.69 -10.54
N ASN A 53 -10.67 3.81 -11.50
CA ASN A 53 -12.11 3.70 -11.22
C ASN A 53 -12.52 2.29 -10.75
N ASP A 54 -11.99 1.25 -11.39
CA ASP A 54 -12.30 -0.14 -11.05
C ASP A 54 -11.67 -0.52 -9.70
N LEU A 55 -10.52 0.08 -9.37
CA LEU A 55 -9.85 -0.11 -8.10
C LEU A 55 -10.71 0.42 -6.94
N GLU A 56 -11.28 1.62 -7.08
CA GLU A 56 -12.15 2.20 -6.06
C GLU A 56 -13.41 1.35 -5.84
N GLN A 57 -14.03 0.87 -6.93
CA GLN A 57 -15.18 -0.03 -6.82
C GLN A 57 -14.83 -1.37 -6.15
N ALA A 58 -13.67 -1.94 -6.48
CA ALA A 58 -13.19 -3.17 -5.86
C ALA A 58 -12.93 -2.99 -4.35
N LEU A 59 -12.40 -1.83 -3.96
CA LEU A 59 -12.16 -1.47 -2.56
C LEU A 59 -13.45 -1.24 -1.77
N LEU A 60 -14.49 -0.68 -2.39
CA LEU A 60 -15.80 -0.51 -1.76
C LEU A 60 -16.49 -1.84 -1.47
N ALA A 61 -16.26 -2.85 -2.30
CA ALA A 61 -16.78 -4.21 -2.11
C ALA A 61 -15.94 -5.07 -1.15
N LEU A 62 -14.79 -4.56 -0.70
CA LEU A 62 -13.85 -5.30 0.13
C LEU A 62 -14.38 -5.44 1.57
N PRO A 63 -14.31 -6.63 2.19
CA PRO A 63 -14.64 -6.77 3.60
C PRO A 63 -13.56 -6.13 4.49
N PHE A 64 -13.97 -5.68 5.69
CA PHE A 64 -13.09 -4.98 6.64
C PHE A 64 -11.81 -5.75 7.02
N SER A 65 -11.91 -7.08 7.16
CA SER A 65 -10.77 -7.92 7.51
C SER A 65 -9.66 -7.81 6.46
N ASP A 66 -10.04 -7.82 5.19
CA ASP A 66 -9.11 -7.68 4.06
C ASP A 66 -8.57 -6.25 3.95
N GLY A 67 -9.38 -5.25 4.29
CA GLY A 67 -8.93 -3.86 4.40
C GLY A 67 -7.83 -3.66 5.46
N LEU A 68 -7.98 -4.29 6.64
CA LEU A 68 -6.95 -4.25 7.69
C LEU A 68 -5.64 -4.92 7.25
N LYS A 69 -5.73 -6.03 6.52
CA LYS A 69 -4.54 -6.69 5.95
C LYS A 69 -3.89 -5.80 4.90
N LEU A 70 -4.66 -5.11 4.07
CA LEU A 70 -4.12 -4.18 3.09
C LEU A 70 -3.35 -3.03 3.76
N LEU A 71 -3.87 -2.52 4.88
CA LEU A 71 -3.21 -1.48 5.67
C LEU A 71 -1.86 -1.93 6.25
N SER A 72 -1.65 -3.23 6.54
CA SER A 72 -0.35 -3.71 7.01
C SER A 72 0.72 -3.68 5.92
N TYR A 73 0.37 -3.97 4.67
CA TYR A 73 1.29 -3.90 3.53
C TYR A 73 1.74 -2.48 3.18
N PHE A 74 0.95 -1.47 3.54
CA PHE A 74 1.30 -0.07 3.23
C PHE A 74 2.59 0.39 3.93
N LYS A 75 2.94 -0.21 5.08
CA LYS A 75 4.23 0.06 5.72
C LYS A 75 5.41 -0.24 4.78
N ASP A 76 5.32 -1.32 4.01
CA ASP A 76 6.36 -1.69 3.06
C ASP A 76 6.29 -0.82 1.80
N TRP A 77 5.09 -0.45 1.34
CA TRP A 77 4.90 0.32 0.11
C TRP A 77 5.26 1.79 0.25
N THR A 78 5.06 2.38 1.42
CA THR A 78 5.39 3.79 1.73
C THR A 78 6.88 4.09 1.73
N SER A 79 7.73 3.05 1.74
CA SER A 79 9.18 3.20 1.55
C SER A 79 9.53 3.60 0.10
N ASN A 80 8.65 3.33 -0.88
CA ASN A 80 8.85 3.70 -2.28
C ASN A 80 8.03 4.96 -2.65
N PRO A 81 8.69 6.09 -2.99
CA PRO A 81 7.99 7.35 -3.28
C PRO A 81 7.04 7.24 -4.49
N ASP A 82 7.41 6.47 -5.51
CA ASP A 82 6.59 6.26 -6.73
C ASP A 82 5.23 5.61 -6.47
N LYS A 83 5.05 5.00 -5.29
CA LYS A 83 3.84 4.26 -4.93
C LYS A 83 3.04 4.94 -3.82
N VAL A 84 3.54 6.04 -3.27
CA VAL A 84 2.86 6.80 -2.20
C VAL A 84 1.50 7.30 -2.64
N GLU A 85 1.35 7.77 -3.88
CA GLU A 85 0.07 8.28 -4.38
C GLU A 85 -1.01 7.19 -4.37
N LEU A 86 -0.65 5.99 -4.86
CA LEU A 86 -1.54 4.83 -4.85
C LEU A 86 -1.92 4.45 -3.41
N VAL A 87 -0.93 4.37 -2.51
CA VAL A 87 -1.18 4.07 -1.09
C VAL A 87 -2.11 5.10 -0.47
N CYS A 88 -1.88 6.39 -0.72
CA CYS A 88 -2.70 7.47 -0.18
C CYS A 88 -4.15 7.37 -0.65
N ARG A 89 -4.37 7.16 -1.96
CA ARG A 89 -5.70 6.99 -2.53
C ARG A 89 -6.42 5.78 -1.95
N VAL A 90 -5.79 4.61 -1.93
CA VAL A 90 -6.37 3.37 -1.39
C VAL A 90 -6.68 3.55 0.10
N THR A 91 -5.78 4.17 0.86
CA THR A 91 -5.99 4.50 2.28
C THR A 91 -7.21 5.39 2.46
N THR A 92 -7.35 6.46 1.67
CA THR A 92 -8.52 7.35 1.73
C THR A 92 -9.84 6.61 1.48
N VAL A 93 -9.90 5.75 0.46
CA VAL A 93 -11.11 4.97 0.16
C VAL A 93 -11.43 4.01 1.30
N LEU A 94 -10.44 3.30 1.84
CA LEU A 94 -10.65 2.40 2.98
C LEU A 94 -11.11 3.14 4.24
N LEU A 95 -10.54 4.31 4.53
CA LEU A 95 -10.97 5.13 5.67
C LEU A 95 -12.40 5.64 5.49
N GLN A 96 -12.78 6.06 4.29
CA GLN A 96 -14.13 6.53 3.99
C GLN A 96 -15.16 5.39 4.09
N THR A 97 -14.81 4.20 3.59
CA THR A 97 -15.70 3.04 3.53
C THR A 97 -15.88 2.39 4.90
N HIS A 98 -14.80 2.23 5.68
CA HIS A 98 -14.79 1.49 6.95
C HIS A 98 -14.61 2.38 8.17
N TYR A 99 -14.92 3.67 8.09
CA TYR A 99 -14.70 4.64 9.17
C TYR A 99 -15.20 4.13 10.54
N ASN A 100 -16.45 3.66 10.59
CA ASN A 100 -17.08 3.19 11.82
C ASN A 100 -16.37 1.97 12.43
N GLN A 101 -15.91 1.04 11.60
CA GLN A 101 -15.22 -0.17 12.04
C GLN A 101 -13.79 0.12 12.49
N LEU A 102 -13.10 1.04 11.81
CA LEU A 102 -11.75 1.50 12.17
C LEU A 102 -11.73 2.23 13.51
N VAL A 103 -12.69 3.13 13.76
CA VAL A 103 -12.76 3.88 15.03
C VAL A 103 -13.09 2.96 16.20
N THR A 104 -13.92 1.94 15.97
CA THR A 104 -14.35 0.99 17.00
C THR A 104 -13.30 -0.08 17.28
N THR A 105 -12.41 -0.40 16.33
CA THR A 105 -11.40 -1.45 16.47
C THR A 105 -10.10 -0.92 17.11
N PRO A 106 -9.74 -1.33 18.35
CA PRO A 106 -8.53 -0.83 19.01
C PRO A 106 -7.24 -1.26 18.30
N ALA A 107 -7.23 -2.45 17.70
CA ALA A 107 -6.07 -3.00 16.99
C ALA A 107 -5.70 -2.22 15.71
N ALA A 108 -6.67 -1.50 15.11
CA ALA A 108 -6.45 -0.72 13.90
C ALA A 108 -5.81 0.66 14.20
N ARG A 109 -5.98 1.18 15.43
CA ARG A 109 -5.49 2.50 15.83
C ARG A 109 -3.99 2.69 15.68
N PRO A 110 -3.09 1.80 16.18
CA PRO A 110 -1.65 1.99 16.01
C PRO A 110 -1.22 1.96 14.55
N VAL A 111 -1.84 1.10 13.73
CA VAL A 111 -1.56 1.00 12.29
C VAL A 111 -1.97 2.29 11.57
N LEU A 112 -3.15 2.83 11.89
CA LEU A 112 -3.63 4.10 11.34
C LEU A 112 -2.77 5.29 11.77
N THR A 113 -2.33 5.34 13.03
CA THR A 113 -1.48 6.42 13.52
C THR A 113 -0.14 6.44 12.78
N LEU A 114 0.51 5.27 12.67
CA LEU A 114 1.76 5.13 11.91
C LEU A 114 1.58 5.56 10.45
N LEU A 115 0.51 5.08 9.81
CA LEU A 115 0.19 5.43 8.42
C LEU A 115 -0.06 6.91 8.23
N LYS A 116 -0.78 7.55 9.17
CA LYS A 116 -1.06 8.98 9.12
C LYS A 116 0.24 9.79 9.12
N ASP A 117 1.18 9.45 10.00
CA ASP A 117 2.44 10.18 10.11
C ASP A 117 3.26 10.05 8.82
N ILE A 118 3.40 8.82 8.31
CA ILE A 118 4.12 8.54 7.06
C ILE A 118 3.46 9.24 5.86
N LEU A 119 2.15 9.10 5.70
CA LEU A 119 1.43 9.71 4.58
C LEU A 119 1.45 11.23 4.65
N TYR A 120 1.32 11.82 5.84
CA TYR A 120 1.37 13.26 6.00
C TYR A 120 2.74 13.82 5.59
N GLU A 121 3.82 13.19 6.02
CA GLU A 121 5.19 13.58 5.63
C GLU A 121 5.37 13.53 4.11
N ARG A 122 5.00 12.41 3.47
CA ARG A 122 5.16 12.26 2.01
C ARG A 122 4.29 13.18 1.18
N VAL A 123 3.04 13.40 1.60
CA VAL A 123 2.13 14.34 0.93
C VAL A 123 2.66 15.77 1.06
N LYS A 124 3.23 16.12 2.21
CA LYS A 124 3.87 17.41 2.42
C LYS A 124 5.09 17.60 1.52
N GLU A 125 5.99 16.62 1.45
CA GLU A 125 7.16 16.65 0.54
C GLU A 125 6.75 16.85 -0.92
N SER A 126 5.73 16.11 -1.37
CA SER A 126 5.21 16.23 -2.73
C SER A 126 4.59 17.61 -3.00
N LYS A 127 3.79 18.12 -2.05
CA LYS A 127 3.21 19.47 -2.12
C LYS A 127 4.29 20.55 -2.15
N ASP A 128 5.31 20.45 -1.33
CA ASP A 128 6.39 21.44 -1.24
C ASP A 128 7.20 21.47 -2.55
N THR A 129 7.46 20.29 -3.14
CA THR A 129 8.12 20.16 -4.45
C THR A 129 7.28 20.79 -5.56
N LEU A 130 5.98 20.47 -5.62
CA LEU A 130 5.06 21.05 -6.60
C LEU A 130 4.92 22.57 -6.41
N GLY A 131 4.87 23.04 -5.15
CA GLY A 131 4.78 24.46 -4.83
C GLY A 131 6.04 25.23 -5.24
N PHE A 132 7.22 24.67 -5.00
CA PHE A 132 8.49 25.23 -5.47
C PHE A 132 8.54 25.31 -7.00
N ASN A 133 8.17 24.22 -7.69
CA ASN A 133 8.14 24.18 -9.15
C ASN A 133 7.13 25.17 -9.73
N LEU A 134 5.95 25.30 -9.12
CA LEU A 134 4.93 26.26 -9.52
C LEU A 134 5.43 27.70 -9.33
N ALA A 135 6.03 28.02 -8.19
CA ALA A 135 6.60 29.34 -7.94
C ALA A 135 7.74 29.68 -8.91
N ALA A 136 8.59 28.70 -9.24
CA ALA A 136 9.64 28.86 -10.25
C ALA A 136 9.04 29.12 -11.64
N MET A 137 8.02 28.36 -12.04
CA MET A 137 7.30 28.57 -13.30
C MET A 137 6.61 29.94 -13.35
N ASP A 138 5.96 30.37 -12.28
CA ASP A 138 5.33 31.69 -12.19
C ASP A 138 6.37 32.80 -12.35
N HIS A 139 7.52 32.68 -11.69
CA HIS A 139 8.62 33.63 -11.82
C HIS A 139 9.23 33.66 -13.23
N LEU A 140 9.37 32.49 -13.88
CA LEU A 140 9.80 32.40 -15.28
C LEU A 140 8.77 33.01 -16.24
N LYS A 141 7.48 32.79 -15.99
CA LYS A 141 6.38 33.29 -16.81
C LYS A 141 6.32 34.82 -16.76
N ILE A 142 6.45 35.42 -15.57
CA ILE A 142 6.53 36.87 -15.38
C ILE A 142 7.68 37.49 -16.19
N ARG A 143 8.82 36.80 -16.26
CA ARG A 143 10.03 37.29 -16.93
C ARG A 143 10.03 37.12 -18.45
N CYS A 144 9.21 36.24 -19.01
CA CYS A 144 9.02 36.10 -20.46
C CYS A 144 7.89 36.99 -21.05
N THR A 145 7.08 37.65 -20.20
CA THR A 145 6.06 38.63 -20.63
C THR A 145 6.54 40.09 -20.64
N LEU A 146 7.85 40.32 -20.49
CA LEU A 146 8.52 41.63 -20.56
C LEU A 146 9.35 41.73 -21.84
#